data_AF-A0A2K3LU82-F1
#
_entry.id   AF-A0A2K3LU82-F1
#
_cell.length_a   1.000
_cell.length_b   1.000
_cell.length_c   1.000
_cell.angle_alpha   90.00
_cell.angle_beta   90.00
_cell.angle_gamma   90.00
#
_symmetry.space_group_name_H-M   'P 1'
#
loop_
_entity.id
_entity.type
_entity.pdbx_description
1 polymer ?
#
loop_
_entity_poly.entity_id
_entity_poly.type
_entity_poly.pdbx_seq_one_letter_code
_entity_poly.pdbx_strand_id
1 'polypeptide(L)'
;DSIMDKEFQNAPNKSAVDKFQLIPEFLKVRGLVKQHLDSFNYFVKTDIKKIVRANDRIQATYYPHIYLRFLNVKIGKPSITTDGITDIISPQTCRLSDRT
;
A
#
# COMPACT_ATOMS: atom_id res chain seq x y z
N ASP A 1 -5.88 -44.30 -5.98
CA ASP A 1 -5.79 -42.82 -6.05
C ASP A 1 -5.69 -42.22 -7.45
N SER A 2 -5.60 -42.99 -8.55
CA SER A 2 -5.44 -42.43 -9.92
C SER A 2 -6.70 -42.41 -10.79
N ILE A 3 -7.86 -42.77 -10.23
CA ILE A 3 -9.14 -42.89 -10.98
C ILE A 3 -9.94 -41.58 -10.90
N MET A 4 -9.88 -40.89 -9.75
CA MET A 4 -10.60 -39.62 -9.53
C MET A 4 -10.04 -38.45 -10.38
N ASP A 5 -8.75 -38.47 -10.72
CA ASP A 5 -8.11 -37.39 -11.47
C ASP A 5 -8.40 -37.45 -12.99
N LYS A 6 -8.75 -38.63 -13.52
CA LYS A 6 -9.01 -38.82 -14.95
C LYS A 6 -10.41 -38.39 -15.36
N GLU A 7 -11.40 -38.47 -14.47
CA GLU A 7 -12.77 -38.03 -14.77
C GLU A 7 -12.87 -36.50 -14.89
N PHE A 8 -12.06 -35.74 -14.13
CA PHE A 8 -12.04 -34.28 -14.22
C PHE A 8 -11.53 -33.74 -15.57
N GLN A 9 -10.72 -34.51 -16.30
CA GLN A 9 -10.20 -34.09 -17.62
C GLN A 9 -11.17 -34.31 -18.78
N ASN A 10 -12.23 -35.12 -18.59
CA ASN A 10 -13.23 -35.42 -19.62
C ASN A 10 -14.52 -34.60 -19.48
N ALA A 11 -14.59 -33.67 -18.51
CA ALA A 11 -15.74 -32.80 -18.33
C ALA A 11 -15.86 -31.81 -19.51
N PRO A 12 -17.07 -31.56 -20.03
CA PRO A 12 -17.28 -30.60 -21.11
C PRO A 12 -16.70 -29.23 -20.71
N ASN A 13 -15.88 -28.64 -21.59
CA ASN A 13 -15.37 -27.29 -21.34
C ASN A 13 -16.56 -26.34 -21.25
N LYS A 14 -16.81 -25.84 -20.04
CA LYS A 14 -17.90 -24.90 -19.77
C LYS A 14 -17.82 -23.72 -20.74
N SER A 15 -18.97 -23.25 -21.21
CA SER A 15 -19.04 -22.16 -22.17
C SER A 15 -18.41 -20.90 -21.58
N ALA A 16 -18.05 -19.93 -22.43
CA ALA A 16 -17.56 -18.64 -21.96
C ALA A 16 -18.55 -17.98 -20.98
N VAL A 17 -19.86 -18.18 -21.19
CA VAL A 17 -20.96 -17.65 -20.36
C VAL A 17 -20.89 -18.21 -18.92
N ASP A 18 -20.58 -19.50 -18.77
CA ASP A 18 -20.50 -20.15 -17.45
C ASP A 18 -19.29 -19.68 -16.63
N LYS A 19 -18.25 -19.15 -17.28
CA LYS A 19 -17.02 -18.65 -16.63
C LYS A 19 -17.19 -17.23 -16.08
N PHE A 20 -18.21 -16.47 -16.49
CA PHE A 20 -18.44 -15.11 -15.98
C PHE A 20 -18.67 -15.06 -14.47
N GLN A 21 -19.17 -16.14 -13.88
CA GLN A 21 -19.35 -16.27 -12.43
C GLN A 21 -18.03 -16.15 -11.64
N LEU A 22 -16.88 -16.34 -12.30
CA LEU A 22 -15.57 -16.17 -11.68
C LEU A 22 -15.19 -14.70 -11.47
N ILE A 23 -15.74 -13.77 -12.27
CA ILE A 23 -15.37 -12.35 -12.20
C ILE A 23 -15.80 -11.72 -10.86
N PRO A 24 -17.06 -11.87 -10.39
CA PRO A 24 -17.45 -11.37 -9.07
C PRO A 24 -16.58 -11.94 -7.94
N GLU A 25 -16.26 -13.23 -7.97
CA GLU A 25 -15.41 -13.85 -6.95
C GLU A 25 -13.97 -13.35 -7.00
N PHE A 26 -13.41 -13.18 -8.20
CA PHE A 26 -12.10 -12.57 -8.38
C PHE A 26 -12.05 -11.13 -7.87
N LEU A 27 -13.09 -10.32 -8.17
CA LEU A 27 -13.18 -8.94 -7.72
C LEU A 27 -13.38 -8.81 -6.21
N LYS A 28 -14.06 -9.76 -5.55
CA LYS A 28 -14.14 -9.78 -4.07
C LYS A 28 -12.77 -9.92 -3.42
N VAL A 29 -11.89 -10.77 -3.97
CA VAL A 29 -10.57 -11.06 -3.39
C VAL A 29 -9.52 -10.02 -3.81
N ARG A 30 -9.50 -9.69 -5.10
CA ARG A 30 -8.48 -8.83 -5.70
C ARG A 30 -8.91 -7.39 -5.82
N GLY A 31 -10.19 -7.03 -5.78
CA GLY A 31 -10.65 -5.65 -5.95
C GLY A 31 -10.31 -5.03 -7.32
N LEU A 32 -11.00 -3.96 -7.68
CA LEU A 32 -10.70 -3.22 -8.92
C LEU A 32 -9.46 -2.32 -8.80
N VAL A 33 -9.17 -1.85 -7.59
CA VAL A 33 -8.14 -0.82 -7.32
C VAL A 33 -7.02 -1.29 -6.39
N LYS A 34 -7.00 -2.59 -6.07
CA LYS A 34 -6.08 -3.13 -5.04
C LYS A 34 -4.62 -3.01 -5.42
N GLN A 35 -4.27 -3.05 -6.70
CA GLN A 35 -2.89 -2.84 -7.13
C GLN A 35 -2.31 -1.51 -6.61
N HIS A 36 -3.08 -0.42 -6.71
CA HIS A 36 -2.66 0.88 -6.23
C HIS A 36 -2.52 0.88 -4.70
N LEU A 37 -3.48 0.29 -3.99
CA LEU A 37 -3.47 0.22 -2.54
C LEU A 37 -2.33 -0.65 -2.01
N ASP A 38 -2.07 -1.81 -2.63
CA ASP A 38 -1.00 -2.73 -2.25
C ASP A 38 0.37 -2.10 -2.48
N SER A 39 0.56 -1.41 -3.62
CA SER A 39 1.79 -0.65 -3.91
C SER A 39 2.04 0.43 -2.86
N PHE A 40 1.03 1.26 -2.56
CA PHE A 40 1.15 2.32 -1.55
C PHE A 40 1.38 1.76 -0.14
N ASN A 41 0.67 0.69 0.23
CA ASN A 41 0.85 0.02 1.52
C ASN A 41 2.26 -0.54 1.68
N TYR A 42 2.82 -1.15 0.62
CA TYR A 42 4.19 -1.65 0.64
C TYR A 42 5.20 -0.51 0.76
N PHE A 43 5.00 0.59 0.02
CA PHE A 43 5.83 1.78 0.13
C PHE A 43 5.87 2.33 1.57
N VAL A 44 4.70 2.56 2.16
CA VAL A 44 4.55 3.12 3.51
C VAL A 44 5.12 2.20 4.59
N LYS A 45 4.94 0.88 4.47
CA LYS A 45 5.39 -0.08 5.50
C LYS A 45 6.88 -0.41 5.40
N THR A 46 7.41 -0.44 4.17
CA THR A 46 8.69 -1.06 3.85
C THR A 46 9.64 -0.08 3.17
N ASP A 47 9.31 0.42 1.98
CA ASP A 47 10.32 1.10 1.14
C ASP A 47 10.73 2.47 1.68
N ILE A 48 9.81 3.22 2.31
CA ILE A 48 10.18 4.48 2.96
C ILE A 48 11.24 4.29 4.05
N LYS A 49 11.19 3.17 4.78
CA LYS A 49 12.22 2.83 5.78
C LYS A 49 13.55 2.46 5.12
N LYS A 50 13.52 1.79 3.97
CA LYS A 50 14.73 1.49 3.21
C LYS A 50 15.39 2.78 2.70
N ILE A 51 14.60 3.72 2.18
CA ILE A 51 15.08 5.03 1.71
C ILE A 51 15.78 5.78 2.85
N VAL A 52 15.14 5.85 4.03
CA VAL A 52 15.72 6.54 5.19
C VAL A 52 17.00 5.85 5.68
N ARG A 53 17.05 4.50 5.68
CA ARG A 53 18.27 3.76 6.05
C ARG A 53 19.42 3.96 5.06
N ALA A 54 19.12 4.06 3.77
CA ALA A 54 20.14 4.31 2.75
C ALA A 54 20.75 5.71 2.86
N ASN A 55 20.01 6.67 3.43
CA ASN A 55 20.41 8.06 3.60
C ASN A 55 20.44 8.44 5.09
N ASP A 56 20.87 7.52 5.96
CA ASP A 56 20.67 7.65 7.41
C ASP A 56 21.54 8.71 8.07
N ARG A 57 22.50 9.32 7.37
CA ARG A 57 23.49 10.22 7.97
C ARG A 57 23.67 11.51 7.18
N ILE A 58 23.59 12.64 7.89
CA ILE A 58 24.04 13.96 7.41
C ILE A 58 25.23 14.35 8.26
N GLN A 59 26.40 14.55 7.64
CA GLN A 59 27.65 14.83 8.34
C GLN A 59 28.13 16.24 8.01
N ALA A 60 28.61 16.96 9.03
CA ALA A 60 29.22 18.26 8.81
C ALA A 60 30.55 18.12 8.06
N THR A 61 30.77 18.95 7.04
CA THR A 61 31.95 18.89 6.17
C THR A 61 33.26 19.09 6.93
N TYR A 62 33.30 20.06 7.85
CA TYR A 62 34.53 20.44 8.56
C TYR A 62 34.72 19.71 9.90
N TYR A 63 33.63 19.27 10.53
CA TYR A 63 33.67 18.59 11.84
C TYR A 63 33.02 17.19 11.74
N PRO A 64 33.75 16.15 11.29
CA PRO A 64 33.20 14.81 11.04
C PRO A 64 32.52 14.10 12.21
N HIS A 65 32.88 14.47 13.44
CA HIS A 65 32.28 13.96 14.67
C HIS A 65 30.88 14.53 14.93
N ILE A 66 30.52 15.65 14.29
CA ILE A 66 29.19 16.24 14.32
C ILE A 66 28.39 15.69 13.14
N TYR A 67 27.38 14.88 13.45
CA TYR A 67 26.47 14.32 12.44
C TYR A 67 25.07 14.17 13.01
N LEU A 68 24.07 14.25 12.11
CA LEU A 68 22.70 13.85 12.38
C LEU A 68 22.49 12.46 11.81
N ARG A 69 21.87 11.57 12.60
CA ARG A 69 21.50 10.23 12.16
C ARG A 69 20.00 9.99 12.23
N PHE A 70 19.40 9.60 11.11
CA PHE A 70 18.01 9.17 11.05
C PHE A 70 17.89 7.72 11.52
N LEU A 71 17.27 7.51 12.68
CA LEU A 71 17.09 6.18 13.24
C LEU A 71 15.91 5.42 12.62
N ASN A 72 14.81 6.12 12.35
CA ASN A 72 13.59 5.52 11.81
C ASN A 72 12.63 6.58 11.26
N VAL A 73 11.61 6.13 10.54
CA VAL A 73 10.49 6.95 10.05
C VAL A 73 9.15 6.31 10.41
N LYS A 74 8.17 7.14 10.75
CA LYS A 74 6.80 6.72 11.05
C LYS A 74 5.82 7.61 10.30
N ILE A 75 4.74 7.00 9.82
CA ILE A 75 3.63 7.70 9.17
C ILE A 75 2.53 7.85 10.22
N GLY A 76 2.14 9.09 10.49
CA GLY A 76 1.08 9.43 11.43
C GLY A 76 -0.32 9.29 10.84
N LYS A 77 -1.32 9.62 11.64
CA LYS A 77 -2.69 9.80 11.13
C LYS A 77 -2.78 11.12 10.34
N PRO A 78 -3.68 11.23 9.36
CA PRO A 78 -3.89 12.49 8.64
C PRO A 78 -4.39 13.56 9.62
N SER A 79 -3.67 14.67 9.70
CA SER A 79 -3.99 15.78 10.60
C SER A 79 -3.50 17.10 10.03
N ILE A 80 -4.11 18.20 10.47
CA ILE A 80 -3.66 19.55 10.19
C ILE A 80 -3.35 20.29 11.49
N THR A 81 -2.28 21.06 11.50
CA THR A 81 -1.94 21.92 12.63
C THR A 81 -2.20 23.37 12.25
N THR A 82 -3.06 24.05 12.99
CA THR A 82 -3.38 25.48 12.84
C THR A 82 -3.29 26.15 14.20
N ASP A 83 -2.47 27.21 14.30
CA ASP A 83 -2.22 27.95 15.54
C ASP A 83 -1.83 27.06 16.74
N GLY A 84 -1.09 25.98 16.47
CA GLY A 84 -0.62 25.02 17.47
C GLY A 84 -1.65 23.95 17.86
N ILE A 85 -2.89 24.02 17.38
CA ILE A 85 -3.93 23.01 17.58
C ILE A 85 -3.86 22.00 16.43
N THR A 86 -3.85 20.70 16.76
CA THR A 86 -3.77 19.62 15.76
C THR A 86 -5.09 18.84 15.69
N ASP A 87 -5.74 18.91 14.53
CA ASP A 87 -7.02 18.27 14.28
C ASP A 87 -6.89 17.14 13.27
N ILE A 88 -7.66 16.07 13.47
CA ILE A 88 -7.75 14.95 12.51
C ILE A 88 -8.63 15.38 11.34
N ILE A 89 -8.16 15.13 10.12
CA ILE A 89 -8.86 15.54 8.90
C ILE A 89 -9.43 14.35 8.15
N SER A 90 -10.55 14.59 7.46
CA SER A 90 -11.18 13.62 6.56
C SER A 90 -10.91 13.96 5.10
N PRO A 91 -10.98 12.99 4.17
CA PRO A 91 -10.86 13.27 2.74
C PRO A 91 -11.91 14.26 2.21
N GLN A 92 -13.11 14.30 2.80
CA GLN A 92 -14.15 15.25 2.40
C GLN A 92 -13.76 16.69 2.77
N THR A 93 -13.22 16.88 3.98
CA THR A 93 -12.71 18.18 4.43
C THR A 93 -11.65 18.71 3.47
N CYS A 94 -10.65 17.88 3.11
CA CYS A 94 -9.60 18.25 2.17
C CYS A 94 -10.14 18.74 0.83
N ARG A 95 -11.14 18.04 0.27
CA ARG A 95 -11.77 18.38 -1.02
C ARG A 95 -12.56 19.69 -0.99
N LEU A 96 -13.18 20.03 0.13
CA LEU A 96 -13.99 21.24 0.26
C LEU A 96 -13.14 22.49 0.54
N SER A 97 -11.94 22.30 1.10
CA SER A 97 -11.06 23.39 1.51
C SER A 97 -9.81 23.55 0.64
N ASP A 98 -9.73 22.83 -0.49
CA ASP A 98 -8.54 22.76 -1.36
C ASP A 98 -7.23 22.48 -0.60
N ARG A 99 -7.29 21.53 0.35
CA ARG A 99 -6.13 21.10 1.16
C ARG A 99 -5.65 19.71 0.76
N THR A 100 -4.37 19.43 0.99
CA THR A 100 -3.76 18.10 0.85
C THR A 100 -3.69 17.39 2.18
#